data_AF-A0A7C7QZ60-F1
#
_entry.id   AF-A0A7C7QZ60-F1
#
_cell.length_a   1.000
_cell.length_b   1.000
_cell.length_c   1.000
_cell.angle_alpha   90.00
_cell.angle_beta   90.00
_cell.angle_gamma   90.00
#
_symmetry.space_group_name_H-M   'P 1'
#
loop_
_entity.id
_entity.type
_entity.pdbx_description
1 polymer ?
#
loop_
_entity_poly.entity_id
_entity_poly.type
_entity_poly.pdbx_seq_one_letter_code
_entity_poly.pdbx_strand_id
1 'polypeptide(L)'
;AGLLQDDFRSSVAEVPWLGDLPILGALFRSASYSREQSELVIIVTAHLVSPVNGEALALPTDRIRIPTEQELFFMGEVTGRAPARGTAAGEVAQQDFSGSYGYVLD
;
A
#
# COMPACT_ATOMS: atom_id res chain seq x y z
N ALA A 1 -12.97 -8.28 -4.25
CA ALA A 1 -14.10 -9.24 -4.16
C ALA A 1 -14.75 -9.07 -2.80
N GLY A 2 -16.09 -9.06 -2.74
CA GLY A 2 -16.85 -8.96 -1.50
C GLY A 2 -17.56 -10.28 -1.22
N LEU A 3 -17.58 -10.75 0.03
CA LEU A 3 -18.37 -11.90 0.48
C LEU A 3 -19.35 -11.43 1.55
N LEU A 4 -20.63 -11.83 1.41
CA LEU A 4 -21.68 -11.65 2.41
C LEU A 4 -22.26 -13.03 2.74
N GLN A 5 -22.26 -13.39 4.01
CA GLN A 5 -22.87 -14.63 4.52
C GLN A 5 -23.89 -14.29 5.62
N ASP A 6 -25.11 -14.82 5.49
CA ASP A 6 -26.22 -14.67 6.45
C ASP A 6 -26.77 -16.05 6.81
N ASP A 7 -26.55 -16.48 8.05
CA ASP A 7 -27.00 -17.77 8.58
C ASP A 7 -28.15 -17.59 9.58
N PHE A 8 -29.30 -18.20 9.28
CA PHE A 8 -30.50 -18.17 10.13
C PHE A 8 -30.76 -19.54 10.76
N ARG A 9 -30.86 -19.61 12.09
CA ARG A 9 -31.27 -20.82 12.81
C ARG A 9 -32.43 -20.50 13.76
N SER A 10 -33.55 -21.19 13.55
CA SER A 10 -34.72 -21.15 14.44
C SER A 10 -35.01 -22.57 14.92
N SER A 11 -35.10 -22.76 16.23
CA SER A 11 -35.56 -24.03 16.81
C SER A 11 -36.60 -23.78 17.89
N VAL A 12 -37.64 -24.61 17.88
CA VAL A 12 -38.73 -24.58 18.86
C VAL A 12 -38.85 -25.98 19.46
N ALA A 13 -38.77 -26.06 20.78
CA ALA A 13 -38.97 -27.28 21.54
C ALA A 13 -40.20 -27.10 22.44
N GLU A 14 -41.08 -28.10 22.48
CA GLU A 14 -42.36 -28.03 23.19
C GLU A 14 -42.72 -29.35 23.85
N VAL A 15 -43.39 -29.30 25.01
CA VAL A 15 -44.00 -30.46 25.66
C VAL A 15 -45.33 -30.81 24.98
N PRO A 16 -45.51 -32.04 24.44
CA PRO A 16 -46.74 -32.44 23.75
C PRO A 16 -47.99 -32.19 24.59
N TRP A 17 -49.07 -31.69 23.96
CA TRP A 17 -50.35 -31.27 24.57
C TRP A 17 -50.31 -30.03 25.46
N LEU A 18 -49.19 -29.75 26.15
CA LEU A 18 -49.11 -28.70 27.16
C LEU A 18 -48.72 -27.34 26.59
N GLY A 19 -47.97 -27.30 25.48
CA GLY A 19 -47.57 -26.04 24.85
C GLY A 19 -48.59 -25.44 23.89
N ASP A 20 -49.60 -26.20 23.46
CA ASP A 20 -50.74 -25.74 22.66
C ASP A 20 -51.82 -25.01 23.50
N LEU A 21 -51.69 -25.02 24.83
CA LEU A 21 -52.69 -24.40 25.71
C LEU A 21 -52.71 -22.87 25.55
N PRO A 22 -53.88 -22.26 25.31
CA PRO A 22 -54.00 -20.81 25.33
C PRO A 22 -53.59 -20.28 26.70
N ILE A 23 -52.85 -19.16 26.71
CA ILE A 23 -52.33 -18.48 27.92
C ILE A 23 -51.20 -19.23 28.63
N LEU A 24 -51.29 -20.57 28.81
CA LEU A 24 -50.33 -21.36 29.60
C LEU A 24 -49.20 -22.01 28.78
N GLY A 25 -49.41 -22.27 27.49
CA GLY A 25 -48.46 -22.97 26.64
C GLY A 25 -47.12 -22.25 26.45
N ALA A 26 -47.07 -20.95 26.73
CA ALA A 26 -45.84 -20.16 26.73
C ALA A 26 -44.80 -20.61 27.76
N LEU A 27 -45.24 -21.21 28.86
CA LEU A 27 -44.37 -21.70 29.93
C LEU A 27 -43.73 -23.06 29.58
N PHE A 28 -44.29 -23.78 28.61
CA PHE A 28 -43.89 -25.14 28.23
C PHE A 28 -43.26 -25.21 26.83
N ARG A 29 -43.01 -24.06 26.20
CA ARG A 29 -42.25 -23.94 24.96
C ARG A 29 -40.92 -23.23 25.20
N SER A 30 -39.88 -23.70 24.54
CA SER A 30 -38.58 -23.04 24.46
C SER A 30 -38.32 -22.70 22.99
N ALA A 31 -38.07 -21.43 22.70
CA ALA A 31 -37.71 -20.96 21.36
C ALA A 31 -36.30 -20.36 21.41
N SER A 32 -35.42 -20.84 20.53
CA SER A 32 -34.10 -20.24 20.34
C SER A 32 -33.98 -19.69 18.93
N TYR A 33 -33.42 -18.47 18.85
CA TYR A 33 -33.22 -17.74 17.60
C TYR A 33 -31.79 -17.22 17.57
N SER A 34 -31.04 -17.58 16.54
CA SER A 34 -29.68 -17.12 16.28
C SER A 34 -29.54 -16.61 14.85
N ARG A 35 -28.84 -15.48 14.68
CA ARG A 35 -28.52 -14.84 13.40
C ARG A 35 -27.06 -14.45 13.37
N GLU A 36 -26.32 -14.94 12.39
CA GLU A 36 -24.89 -14.66 12.20
C GLU A 36 -24.68 -14.02 10.81
N GLN A 37 -24.07 -12.82 10.78
CA GLN A 37 -23.77 -12.07 9.55
C GLN A 37 -22.26 -11.82 9.43
N SER A 38 -21.65 -12.14 8.29
CA SER A 38 -20.22 -11.93 8.01
C SER A 38 -20.00 -11.19 6.68
N GLU A 39 -19.22 -10.10 6.72
CA GLU A 39 -18.87 -9.27 5.56
C GLU A 39 -17.35 -9.20 5.38
N LEU A 40 -16.85 -9.46 4.16
CA LEU A 40 -15.43 -9.38 3.82
C LEU A 40 -15.22 -8.64 2.49
N VAL A 41 -14.35 -7.62 2.47
CA VAL A 41 -13.98 -6.87 1.26
C VAL A 41 -12.46 -6.87 1.08
N ILE A 42 -12.01 -7.28 -0.12
CA ILE A 42 -10.59 -7.24 -0.51
C ILE A 42 -10.40 -6.24 -1.66
N ILE A 43 -9.56 -5.23 -1.44
CA ILE A 43 -9.19 -4.16 -2.39
C ILE A 43 -7.70 -4.29 -2.74
N VAL A 44 -7.40 -4.29 -4.04
CA VAL A 44 -6.01 -4.34 -4.55
C VAL A 44 -5.86 -3.26 -5.62
N THR A 45 -4.86 -2.39 -5.45
CA THR A 45 -4.48 -1.39 -6.47
C THR A 45 -3.11 -1.78 -7.02
N ALA A 46 -3.09 -2.30 -8.25
CA ALA A 46 -1.85 -2.57 -8.95
C ALA A 46 -1.42 -1.33 -9.75
N HIS A 47 -0.13 -1.00 -9.70
CA HIS A 47 0.48 0.05 -10.52
C HIS A 47 1.44 -0.60 -11.52
N LEU A 48 1.28 -0.26 -12.81
CA LEU A 48 2.23 -0.65 -13.85
C LEU A 48 3.18 0.51 -14.11
N VAL A 49 4.48 0.29 -13.89
CA VAL A 49 5.53 1.26 -14.21
C VAL A 49 6.21 0.89 -15.52
N SER A 50 6.56 1.88 -16.33
CA SER A 50 7.30 1.67 -17.58
C SER A 50 8.80 1.59 -17.27
N PRO A 51 9.55 0.63 -17.84
CA PRO A 51 10.99 0.61 -17.72
C PRO A 51 11.57 1.83 -18.45
N VAL A 52 12.45 2.55 -17.77
CA VAL A 52 13.20 3.69 -18.30
C VAL A 52 14.61 3.22 -18.68
N ASN A 53 15.16 3.80 -19.75
CA ASN A 53 16.54 3.51 -20.15
C ASN A 53 17.50 4.11 -19.11
N GLY A 54 18.36 3.28 -18.50
CA GLY A 54 19.26 3.68 -17.40
C GLY A 54 20.23 4.82 -17.75
N GLU A 55 20.58 4.97 -19.03
CA GLU A 55 21.46 6.04 -19.54
C GLU A 55 20.82 7.44 -19.53
N ALA A 56 19.49 7.53 -19.34
CA ALA A 56 18.74 8.79 -19.35
C ALA A 56 18.31 9.23 -17.94
N LEU A 57 18.73 8.52 -16.89
CA LEU A 57 18.44 8.87 -15.52
C LEU A 57 19.64 9.58 -14.90
N ALA A 58 19.43 10.78 -14.38
CA ALA A 58 20.40 11.43 -13.50
C ALA A 58 20.44 10.67 -12.17
N LEU A 59 21.61 10.23 -11.73
CA LEU A 59 21.77 9.66 -10.39
C LEU A 59 22.02 10.77 -9.37
N PRO A 60 21.61 10.60 -8.09
CA PRO A 60 21.98 11.53 -7.02
C PRO A 60 23.49 11.73 -6.90
N THR A 61 24.27 10.72 -7.29
CA THR A 61 25.73 10.72 -7.32
C THR A 61 26.33 11.51 -8.46
N ASP A 62 25.60 11.80 -9.54
CA ASP A 62 26.13 12.57 -10.69
C ASP A 62 26.45 14.03 -10.34
N ARG A 63 25.89 14.51 -9.22
CA ARG A 63 26.17 15.84 -8.66
C ARG A 63 27.45 15.88 -7.83
N ILE A 64 28.04 14.71 -7.51
CA ILE A 64 29.26 14.61 -6.71
C ILE A 64 30.41 14.21 -7.64
N ARG A 65 31.41 15.09 -7.76
CA ARG A 65 32.64 14.80 -8.49
C ARG A 65 33.84 14.84 -7.56
N ILE A 66 34.78 13.92 -7.78
CA ILE A 66 36.08 13.93 -7.13
C ILE A 66 36.86 15.17 -7.61
N PRO A 67 37.39 16.01 -6.70
CA PRO A 67 38.20 17.17 -7.06
C PRO A 67 39.51 16.76 -7.73
N THR A 68 39.99 17.58 -8.66
CA THR A 68 41.31 17.42 -9.29
C THR A 68 42.42 17.77 -8.31
N GLU A 69 43.67 17.37 -8.61
CA GLU A 69 44.82 17.64 -7.73
C GLU A 69 45.04 19.14 -7.47
N GLN A 70 44.85 19.98 -8.49
CA GLN A 70 44.96 21.43 -8.33
C GLN A 70 43.84 21.96 -7.42
N GLU A 71 42.60 21.49 -7.62
CA GLU A 71 41.46 21.88 -6.78
C GLU A 71 41.68 21.46 -5.32
N LEU A 72 42.13 20.23 -5.09
CA LEU A 72 42.33 19.68 -3.75
C LEU A 72 43.54 20.30 -3.03
N PHE A 73 44.71 20.30 -3.68
CA PHE A 73 45.97 20.66 -3.01
C PHE A 73 46.34 22.14 -3.11
N PHE A 74 45.93 22.83 -4.18
CA PHE A 74 46.25 24.24 -4.38
C PHE A 74 45.09 25.15 -3.97
N MET A 75 43.84 24.80 -4.31
CA MET A 75 42.67 25.63 -4.01
C MET A 75 41.95 25.23 -2.71
N GLY A 76 42.27 24.08 -2.12
CA GLY A 76 41.66 23.58 -0.89
C GLY A 76 40.21 23.12 -1.05
N GLU A 77 39.75 22.86 -2.28
CA GLU A 77 38.39 22.41 -2.56
C GLU A 77 38.24 20.90 -2.30
N VAL A 78 37.32 20.54 -1.40
CA VAL A 78 37.03 19.15 -1.05
C VAL A 78 35.94 18.51 -1.91
N THR A 79 35.32 19.28 -2.81
CA THR A 79 34.29 18.83 -3.76
C THR A 79 34.64 19.35 -5.14
N GLY A 80 34.69 18.48 -6.15
CA GLY A 80 34.93 18.88 -7.53
C GLY A 80 33.84 19.81 -8.06
N ARG A 81 34.23 20.76 -8.92
CA ARG A 81 33.30 21.73 -9.49
C ARG A 81 32.25 21.04 -10.36
N ALA A 82 30.98 21.45 -10.19
CA ALA A 82 29.86 20.92 -10.99
C ALA A 82 30.10 21.16 -12.49
N PRO A 83 29.66 20.23 -13.36
CA PRO A 83 29.80 20.37 -14.81
C PRO A 83 29.18 21.70 -15.29
N ALA A 84 29.86 22.37 -16.22
CA ALA A 84 29.37 23.62 -16.79
C ALA A 84 28.00 23.42 -17.46
N ARG A 85 27.11 24.41 -17.33
CA ARG A 85 25.81 24.43 -18.01
C ARG A 85 26.01 24.28 -19.52
N GLY A 86 25.23 23.41 -20.16
CA GLY A 86 25.32 23.11 -21.60
C GLY A 86 26.20 21.91 -21.97
N THR A 87 26.66 21.13 -20.98
CA THR A 87 27.23 19.79 -21.20
C THR A 87 26.16 18.73 -20.93
N ALA A 88 26.21 17.58 -21.60
CA ALA A 88 25.25 16.48 -21.37
C ALA A 88 25.13 16.12 -19.88
N ALA A 89 26.27 16.05 -19.16
CA ALA A 89 26.32 15.84 -17.71
C ALA A 89 25.70 16.99 -16.89
N GLY A 90 25.85 18.24 -17.34
CA GLY A 90 25.24 19.40 -16.70
C GLY A 90 23.74 19.56 -16.98
N GLU A 91 23.24 19.02 -18.08
CA GLU A 91 21.81 19.00 -18.43
C GLU A 91 21.05 17.95 -17.63
N VAL A 92 21.60 16.73 -17.49
CA VAL A 92 21.02 15.68 -16.64
C VAL A 92 21.06 16.05 -15.15
N ALA A 93 22.14 16.67 -14.66
CA ALA A 93 22.25 17.10 -13.27
C ALA A 93 21.21 18.18 -12.88
N GLN A 94 20.72 18.94 -13.85
CA GLN A 94 19.68 19.97 -13.68
C GLN A 94 18.26 19.42 -13.75
N GLN A 95 18.04 18.15 -14.08
CA GLN A 95 16.71 17.55 -14.04
C GLN A 95 16.25 17.37 -12.60
N ASP A 96 15.02 17.82 -12.33
CA ASP A 96 14.37 17.67 -11.03
C ASP A 96 13.82 16.26 -10.86
N PHE A 97 14.09 15.66 -9.69
CA PHE A 97 13.52 14.38 -9.30
C PHE A 97 12.06 14.56 -8.87
N SER A 98 11.12 14.62 -9.82
CA SER A 98 9.69 14.64 -9.48
C SER A 98 9.05 13.26 -9.75
N GLY A 99 8.79 12.50 -8.69
CA GLY A 99 8.04 11.26 -8.74
C GLY A 99 7.67 10.79 -7.33
N SER A 100 6.50 10.19 -7.13
CA SER A 100 6.03 9.71 -5.82
C SER A 100 6.77 8.45 -5.32
N TYR A 101 7.69 7.90 -6.12
CA TYR A 101 8.44 6.69 -5.81
C TYR A 101 9.90 6.88 -6.25
N GLY A 102 10.84 6.62 -5.33
CA GLY A 102 12.28 6.71 -5.57
C GLY A 102 12.87 5.34 -5.87
N TYR A 103 13.53 5.21 -7.02
CA TYR A 103 14.31 4.02 -7.36
C TYR A 103 15.68 4.13 -6.68
N VAL A 104 15.91 3.28 -5.68
CA VAL A 104 17.26 3.04 -5.15
C VAL A 104 17.82 1.87 -5.95
N LEU A 105 18.85 2.13 -6.75
CA LEU A 105 19.70 1.06 -7.28
C LEU A 105 20.74 0.76 -6.21
N ASP A 106 20.71 -0.45 -5.67
CA ASP A 106 21.74 -1.02 -4.79
C ASP A 106 22.83 -1.71 -5.65
#